data_AF-A0A2M7PW88-F1
#
_entry.id   AF-A0A2M7PW88-F1
#
_cell.length_a   1.000
_cell.length_b   1.000
_cell.length_c   1.000
_cell.angle_alpha   90.00
_cell.angle_beta   90.00
_cell.angle_gamma   90.00
#
_symmetry.space_group_name_H-M   'P 1'
#
loop_
_entity.id
_entity.type
_entity.pdbx_description
1 polymer ?
#
loop_
_entity_poly.entity_id
_entity_poly.type
_entity_poly.pdbx_seq_one_letter_code
_entity_poly.pdbx_strand_id
1 'polypeptide(L)'
;MNRKMRNAIFLVITLIIGFAIGFLVSGRMIKSKVEDMRSYYTTMGFHHHLLRVIDPSPEQLNELEPILKKYAELNHDLLFDYKSDQHDLFLELQDELEPLLNADQNERISRWPKNRFFKNQQPPTDDRRHRNGPRNQGRHRGNTN
;
A
#
# COMPACT_ATOMS: atom_id res chain seq x y z
N MET A 1 51.07 -25.98 1.73
CA MET A 1 49.60 -25.98 1.87
C MET A 1 49.03 -27.24 1.23
N ASN A 2 48.33 -28.10 1.97
CA ASN A 2 47.83 -29.39 1.44
C ASN A 2 46.80 -29.15 0.30
N ARG A 3 46.92 -29.88 -0.82
CA ARG A 3 46.02 -29.74 -2.00
C ARG A 3 44.53 -29.86 -1.62
N LYS A 4 44.21 -30.70 -0.64
CA LYS A 4 42.87 -30.86 -0.07
C LYS A 4 42.32 -29.56 0.56
N MET A 5 43.18 -28.79 1.24
CA MET A 5 42.80 -27.52 1.86
C MET A 5 42.59 -26.42 0.82
N ARG A 6 43.38 -26.41 -0.26
CA ARG A 6 43.21 -25.46 -1.36
C ARG A 6 41.88 -25.69 -2.09
N ASN A 7 41.50 -26.95 -2.31
CA ASN A 7 40.23 -27.29 -2.95
C ASN A 7 39.02 -26.94 -2.06
N ALA A 8 39.12 -27.18 -0.75
CA ALA A 8 38.07 -26.79 0.19
C ALA A 8 37.83 -25.27 0.20
N ILE A 9 38.91 -24.48 0.16
CA ILE A 9 38.81 -23.01 0.09
C ILE A 9 38.10 -22.57 -1.19
N PHE A 10 38.44 -23.15 -2.34
CA PHE A 10 37.75 -22.82 -3.59
C PHE A 10 36.26 -23.17 -3.55
N LEU A 11 35.89 -24.29 -2.93
CA LEU A 11 34.50 -24.71 -2.80
C LEU A 11 33.68 -23.76 -1.89
N VAL A 12 34.29 -23.31 -0.79
CA VAL A 12 33.65 -22.32 0.10
C VAL A 12 33.47 -20.98 -0.62
N ILE A 13 34.48 -20.53 -1.37
CA ILE A 13 34.40 -19.28 -2.13
C ILE A 13 33.30 -19.34 -3.19
N THR A 14 33.20 -20.43 -3.97
CA THR A 14 32.15 -20.57 -4.98
C THR A 14 30.76 -20.65 -4.36
N LEU A 15 30.61 -21.28 -3.19
CA LEU A 15 29.35 -21.30 -2.45
C LEU A 15 28.92 -19.91 -1.98
N ILE A 16 29.85 -19.11 -1.44
CA ILE A 16 29.59 -17.72 -1.02
C ILE A 16 29.17 -16.87 -2.22
N ILE A 17 29.84 -17.03 -3.36
CA ILE A 17 29.49 -16.31 -4.60
C ILE A 17 28.08 -16.70 -5.07
N GLY A 18 27.77 -17.99 -5.11
CA GLY A 18 26.43 -18.48 -5.48
C GLY A 18 25.34 -17.96 -4.55
N PHE A 19 25.60 -17.94 -3.23
CA PHE A 19 24.68 -17.40 -2.24
C PHE A 19 24.47 -15.90 -2.41
N ALA A 20 25.54 -15.12 -2.63
CA ALA A 20 25.45 -13.69 -2.84
C ALA A 20 24.63 -13.35 -4.10
N ILE A 21 24.85 -14.07 -5.20
CA ILE A 21 24.07 -13.92 -6.44
C ILE A 21 22.60 -14.27 -6.20
N GLY A 22 22.30 -15.40 -5.56
CA GLY A 22 20.92 -15.82 -5.26
C GLY A 22 20.18 -14.82 -4.35
N PHE A 23 20.88 -14.27 -3.36
CA PHE A 23 20.35 -13.25 -2.45
C PHE A 23 20.07 -11.93 -3.17
N LEU A 24 20.97 -11.47 -4.03
CA LEU A 24 20.81 -10.25 -4.84
C LEU A 24 19.61 -10.35 -5.79
N VAL A 25 19.45 -11.49 -6.48
CA VAL A 25 18.32 -11.73 -7.39
C VAL A 25 16.99 -11.75 -6.63
N SER A 26 16.95 -12.42 -5.47
CA SER A 26 15.76 -12.48 -4.62
C SER A 26 15.37 -11.10 -4.09
N GLY A 27 16.35 -10.32 -3.63
CA GLY A 27 16.13 -8.95 -3.15
C GLY A 27 15.60 -8.02 -4.24
N ARG A 28 16.06 -8.17 -5.49
CA ARG A 28 15.59 -7.34 -6.62
C ARG A 28 14.16 -7.70 -7.04
N MET A 29 13.79 -8.99 -7.06
CA MET A 29 12.41 -9.42 -7.35
C MET A 29 11.41 -9.01 -6.27
N ILE A 30 11.82 -9.06 -5.00
CA ILE A 30 10.96 -8.63 -3.89
C ILE A 30 10.74 -7.11 -3.95
N LYS A 31 11.79 -6.33 -4.24
CA LYS A 31 11.66 -4.87 -4.39
C LYS A 31 10.75 -4.49 -5.55
N SER A 32 10.88 -5.13 -6.72
CA SER A 32 10.01 -4.79 -7.88
C SER A 32 8.55 -5.14 -7.63
N LYS A 33 8.25 -6.28 -7.00
CA LYS A 33 6.86 -6.61 -6.61
C LYS A 33 6.28 -5.65 -5.58
N VAL A 34 7.09 -5.20 -4.61
CA VAL A 34 6.65 -4.24 -3.59
C VAL A 34 6.51 -2.81 -4.16
N GLU A 35 7.34 -2.42 -5.12
CA GLU A 35 7.19 -1.16 -5.88
C GLU A 35 5.95 -1.18 -6.78
N ASP A 36 5.73 -2.27 -7.51
CA ASP A 36 4.52 -2.47 -8.33
C ASP A 36 3.27 -2.41 -7.44
N MET A 37 3.29 -3.04 -6.26
CA MET A 37 2.17 -3.01 -5.30
C MET A 37 1.97 -1.63 -4.65
N ARG A 38 3.04 -0.86 -4.43
CA ARG A 38 2.93 0.55 -4.03
C ARG A 38 2.34 1.41 -5.13
N SER A 39 2.60 1.09 -6.40
CA SER A 39 2.08 1.84 -7.53
C SER A 39 0.54 1.75 -7.62
N TYR A 40 -0.07 0.62 -7.28
CA TYR A 40 -1.54 0.45 -7.25
C TYR A 40 -2.27 1.48 -6.37
N TYR A 41 -1.63 1.91 -5.29
CA TYR A 41 -2.19 2.92 -4.37
C TYR A 41 -1.92 4.36 -4.83
N THR A 42 -1.41 4.55 -6.04
CA THR A 42 -1.14 5.85 -6.66
C THR A 42 -1.85 5.94 -8.01
N THR A 43 -2.31 7.14 -8.36
CA THR A 43 -2.99 7.43 -9.62
C THR A 43 -2.19 6.95 -10.84
N MET A 44 -0.87 7.06 -10.78
CA MET A 44 0.04 6.63 -11.86
C MET A 44 0.18 5.11 -11.99
N GLY A 45 0.19 4.35 -10.89
CA GLY A 45 0.33 2.89 -10.98
C GLY A 45 -0.96 2.17 -11.33
N PHE A 46 -2.12 2.74 -10.98
CA PHE A 46 -3.42 2.25 -11.49
C PHE A 46 -3.47 2.33 -13.02
N HIS A 47 -3.09 3.48 -13.59
CA HIS A 47 -3.04 3.69 -15.04
C HIS A 47 -2.03 2.73 -15.72
N HIS A 48 -0.80 2.66 -15.20
CA HIS A 48 0.25 1.82 -15.77
C HIS A 48 -0.10 0.33 -15.74
N HIS A 49 -0.78 -0.14 -14.68
CA HIS A 49 -1.16 -1.54 -14.56
C HIS A 49 -2.29 -1.90 -15.53
N LEU A 50 -3.33 -1.06 -15.67
CA LEU A 50 -4.41 -1.34 -16.62
C LEU A 50 -3.91 -1.33 -18.06
N LEU A 51 -3.03 -0.41 -18.44
CA LEU A 51 -2.43 -0.42 -19.78
C LEU A 51 -1.64 -1.70 -20.05
N ARG A 52 -0.91 -2.22 -19.06
CA ARG A 52 -0.18 -3.49 -19.18
C ARG A 52 -1.11 -4.71 -19.35
N VAL A 53 -2.30 -4.68 -18.77
CA VAL A 53 -3.28 -5.79 -18.86
C VAL A 53 -4.08 -5.71 -20.16
N ILE A 54 -4.49 -4.50 -20.55
CA ILE A 54 -5.32 -4.28 -21.75
C ILE A 54 -4.46 -4.41 -23.02
N ASP A 55 -3.18 -4.03 -22.95
CA ASP A 55 -2.25 -4.01 -24.08
C ASP A 55 -2.85 -3.38 -25.35
N PRO A 56 -3.34 -2.12 -25.26
CA PRO A 56 -4.10 -1.51 -26.36
C PRO A 56 -3.21 -1.12 -27.54
N SER A 57 -3.78 -1.13 -28.75
CA SER A 57 -3.11 -0.59 -29.93
C SER A 57 -2.88 0.93 -29.80
N PRO A 58 -1.94 1.53 -30.56
CA PRO A 58 -1.69 2.97 -30.52
C PRO A 58 -2.93 3.83 -30.84
N GLU A 59 -3.83 3.31 -31.68
CA GLU A 59 -5.08 3.97 -32.06
C GLU A 59 -6.09 3.94 -30.91
N GLN A 60 -6.17 2.81 -30.18
CA GLN A 60 -7.02 2.64 -29.01
C GLN A 60 -6.53 3.40 -27.79
N LEU A 61 -5.22 3.64 -27.68
CA LEU A 61 -4.61 4.35 -26.56
C LEU A 61 -5.22 5.76 -26.38
N ASN A 62 -5.43 6.48 -27.47
CA ASN A 62 -5.98 7.85 -27.44
C ASN A 62 -7.43 7.88 -26.95
N GLU A 63 -8.20 6.82 -27.20
CA GLU A 63 -9.58 6.70 -26.73
C GLU A 63 -9.66 6.22 -25.27
N LEU A 64 -8.72 5.37 -24.85
CA LEU A 64 -8.68 4.79 -23.52
C LEU A 64 -8.07 5.73 -22.46
N GLU A 65 -7.09 6.55 -22.84
CA GLU A 65 -6.41 7.49 -21.92
C GLU A 65 -7.39 8.35 -21.09
N PRO A 66 -8.38 9.05 -21.66
CA PRO A 66 -9.31 9.87 -20.86
C PRO A 66 -10.16 9.03 -19.90
N ILE A 67 -10.50 7.79 -20.28
CA ILE A 67 -11.27 6.86 -19.43
C ILE A 67 -10.40 6.41 -18.25
N LEU A 68 -9.18 5.95 -18.54
CA LEU A 68 -8.25 5.47 -17.53
C LEU A 68 -7.88 6.58 -16.54
N LYS A 69 -7.67 7.81 -17.02
CA LYS A 69 -7.42 8.98 -16.18
C LYS A 69 -8.58 9.26 -15.22
N LYS A 70 -9.82 9.28 -15.73
CA LYS A 70 -11.02 9.51 -14.91
C LYS A 70 -11.13 8.49 -13.78
N TYR A 71 -10.95 7.20 -14.08
CA TYR A 71 -11.06 6.16 -13.06
C TYR A 71 -9.86 6.13 -12.11
N ALA A 72 -8.66 6.52 -12.56
CA ALA A 72 -7.52 6.69 -11.68
C ALA A 72 -7.75 7.79 -10.64
N GLU A 73 -8.35 8.92 -11.03
CA GLU A 73 -8.74 10.01 -10.12
C GLU A 73 -9.82 9.57 -9.13
N LEU A 74 -10.89 8.92 -9.61
CA LEU A 74 -11.95 8.40 -8.72
C LEU A 74 -11.42 7.39 -7.70
N ASN A 75 -10.51 6.51 -8.13
CA ASN A 75 -9.89 5.53 -7.24
C ASN A 75 -8.96 6.19 -6.22
N HIS A 76 -8.26 7.27 -6.62
CA HIS A 76 -7.45 8.06 -5.70
C HIS A 76 -8.31 8.70 -4.60
N ASP A 77 -9.42 9.34 -4.98
CA ASP A 77 -10.35 9.96 -4.03
C ASP A 77 -10.97 8.92 -3.10
N LEU A 78 -11.41 7.77 -3.62
CA LEU A 78 -11.96 6.67 -2.80
C LEU A 78 -10.94 6.12 -1.80
N LEU A 79 -9.69 5.93 -2.23
CA LEU A 79 -8.61 5.49 -1.33
C LEU A 79 -8.25 6.55 -0.29
N PHE A 80 -8.40 7.83 -0.63
CA PHE A 80 -8.17 8.93 0.30
C PHE A 80 -9.24 8.92 1.40
N ASP A 81 -10.52 8.88 1.02
CA ASP A 81 -11.65 8.84 1.95
C ASP A 81 -11.59 7.60 2.85
N TYR A 82 -11.37 6.42 2.26
CA TYR A 82 -11.21 5.17 3.01
C TYR A 82 -10.09 5.24 4.07
N LYS A 83 -8.98 5.91 3.74
CA LYS A 83 -7.89 6.13 4.71
C LYS A 83 -8.29 7.09 5.81
N SER A 84 -9.06 8.13 5.51
CA SER A 84 -9.58 9.02 6.55
C SER A 84 -10.50 8.25 7.50
N ASP A 85 -11.47 7.51 6.96
CA ASP A 85 -12.42 6.75 7.76
C ASP A 85 -11.74 5.68 8.63
N GLN A 86 -10.71 5.01 8.09
CA GLN A 86 -9.89 4.05 8.85
C GLN A 86 -9.10 4.71 9.97
N HIS A 87 -8.68 5.97 9.81
CA HIS A 87 -7.98 6.71 10.86
C HIS A 87 -8.93 7.01 12.01
N ASP A 88 -10.11 7.54 11.70
CA ASP A 88 -11.12 7.93 12.69
C ASP A 88 -11.60 6.70 13.47
N LEU A 89 -11.88 5.59 12.78
CA LEU A 89 -12.26 4.32 13.41
C LEU A 89 -11.19 3.80 14.39
N PHE A 90 -9.91 4.02 14.09
CA PHE A 90 -8.82 3.61 14.98
C PHE A 90 -8.72 4.50 16.21
N LEU A 91 -9.02 5.80 16.09
CA LEU A 91 -9.09 6.69 17.25
C LEU A 91 -10.24 6.31 18.16
N GLU A 92 -11.42 6.02 17.61
CA GLU A 92 -12.57 5.52 18.38
C GLU A 92 -12.23 4.22 19.14
N LEU A 93 -11.60 3.26 18.46
CA LEU A 93 -11.12 2.04 19.09
C LEU A 93 -10.11 2.32 20.23
N GLN A 94 -9.19 3.28 20.01
CA GLN A 94 -8.20 3.64 21.02
C GLN A 94 -8.88 4.20 22.26
N ASP A 95 -9.85 5.10 22.10
CA ASP A 95 -10.58 5.74 23.20
C ASP A 95 -11.44 4.72 23.98
N GLU A 96 -12.06 3.76 23.30
CA GLU A 96 -12.81 2.68 23.94
C GLU A 96 -11.92 1.72 24.74
N LEU A 97 -10.69 1.47 24.27
CA LEU A 97 -9.75 0.56 24.93
C LEU A 97 -8.95 1.24 26.05
N GLU A 98 -8.67 2.54 25.95
CA GLU A 98 -7.85 3.29 26.92
C GLU A 98 -8.20 3.03 28.40
N PRO A 99 -9.48 3.04 28.83
CA PRO A 99 -9.81 2.81 30.24
C PRO A 99 -9.64 1.35 30.69
N LEU A 100 -9.51 0.40 29.77
CA LEU A 100 -9.39 -1.03 30.05
C LEU A 100 -7.93 -1.49 30.11
N LEU A 101 -6.99 -0.65 29.68
CA LEU A 101 -5.59 -0.98 29.51
C LEU A 101 -4.73 -0.33 30.59
N ASN A 102 -3.61 -0.97 30.89
CA ASN A 102 -2.60 -0.37 31.77
C ASN A 102 -1.72 0.63 31.01
N ALA A 103 -0.93 1.43 31.75
CA ALA A 103 -0.11 2.50 31.19
C ALA A 103 0.86 2.00 30.10
N ASP A 104 1.52 0.85 30.31
CA ASP A 104 2.45 0.27 29.33
C ASP A 104 1.74 -0.20 28.06
N GLN A 105 0.51 -0.72 28.18
CA GLN A 105 -0.32 -1.13 27.05
C GLN A 105 -0.81 0.08 26.24
N ASN A 106 -1.23 1.15 26.92
CA ASN A 106 -1.62 2.41 26.28
C ASN A 106 -0.45 3.06 25.53
N GLU A 107 0.75 3.01 26.11
CA GLU A 107 1.96 3.52 25.45
C GLU A 107 2.37 2.69 24.22
N ARG A 108 2.03 1.39 24.19
CA ARG A 108 2.27 0.52 23.01
C ARG A 108 1.25 0.76 21.91
N ILE A 109 -0.02 0.98 22.26
CA ILE A 109 -1.08 1.30 21.30
C ILE A 109 -0.89 2.70 20.71
N SER A 110 -0.48 3.69 21.51
CA SER A 110 -0.20 5.05 21.02
C SER A 110 0.99 5.09 20.05
N ARG A 111 1.97 4.19 20.26
CA ARG A 111 3.12 3.97 19.38
C ARG A 111 2.84 3.04 18.21
N TRP A 112 1.66 2.41 18.14
CA TRP A 112 1.25 1.69 16.95
C TRP A 112 1.33 2.67 15.78
N PRO A 113 2.01 2.33 14.68
CA PRO A 113 2.27 3.29 13.62
C PRO A 113 0.95 3.68 12.94
N LYS A 114 0.33 4.78 13.43
CA LYS A 114 -0.67 5.57 12.71
C LYS A 114 -0.12 5.88 11.30
N ASN A 115 1.19 6.09 11.22
CA ASN A 115 1.91 6.39 9.98
C ASN A 115 2.14 5.22 9.01
N ARG A 116 1.81 3.95 9.30
CA ARG A 116 2.01 2.89 8.27
C ARG A 116 0.96 2.94 7.14
N PHE A 117 -0.20 3.52 7.40
CA PHE A 117 -1.27 3.71 6.42
C PHE A 117 -1.51 5.18 6.04
N PHE A 118 -1.13 6.13 6.92
CA PHE A 118 -1.54 7.54 6.82
C PHE A 118 -0.41 8.54 6.51
N LYS A 119 0.84 8.08 6.24
CA LYS A 119 2.04 8.95 6.12
C LYS A 119 2.00 10.03 5.02
N ASN A 120 1.07 9.94 4.07
CA ASN A 120 1.00 10.84 2.91
C ASN A 120 -0.32 11.63 2.83
N GLN A 121 -1.05 11.78 3.94
CA GLN A 121 -2.16 12.72 3.99
C GLN A 121 -1.61 14.16 4.05
N GLN A 122 -1.38 14.78 2.90
CA GLN A 122 -1.56 16.23 2.85
C GLN A 122 -3.07 16.47 2.90
N PRO A 123 -3.59 17.22 3.89
CA PRO A 123 -5.01 17.55 3.91
C PRO A 123 -5.34 18.31 2.62
N PRO A 124 -6.40 17.93 1.88
CA PRO A 124 -6.91 18.75 0.80
C PRO A 124 -7.28 20.10 1.41
N THR A 125 -6.85 21.19 0.80
CA THR A 125 -7.43 22.51 1.07
C THR A 125 -8.95 22.40 0.92
N ASP A 126 -9.67 22.98 1.89
CA ASP A 126 -11.09 22.79 2.22
C ASP A 126 -12.10 22.93 1.04
N ASP A 127 -11.66 23.44 -0.11
CA ASP A 127 -12.48 23.71 -1.29
C ASP A 127 -13.10 22.48 -1.98
N ARG A 128 -12.63 21.26 -1.70
CA ARG A 128 -13.13 20.06 -2.43
C ARG A 128 -14.30 19.33 -1.77
N ARG A 129 -14.64 19.66 -0.51
CA ARG A 129 -15.73 18.99 0.24
C ARG A 129 -17.13 19.25 -0.31
N HIS A 130 -17.30 20.17 -1.25
CA HIS A 130 -18.63 20.56 -1.74
C HIS A 130 -19.11 19.85 -3.00
N ARG A 131 -18.34 18.93 -3.62
CA ARG A 131 -18.70 18.47 -4.98
C ARG A 131 -19.55 17.19 -5.11
N ASN A 132 -19.81 16.39 -4.08
CA ASN A 132 -20.64 15.19 -4.28
C ASN A 132 -21.63 14.90 -3.15
N GLY A 133 -22.89 15.31 -3.38
CA GLY A 133 -24.09 14.46 -3.30
C GLY A 133 -24.51 13.83 -1.95
N PRO A 134 -25.81 13.54 -1.76
CA PRO A 134 -26.35 13.17 -0.46
C PRO A 134 -25.80 11.82 0.02
N ARG A 135 -25.12 11.89 1.17
CA ARG A 135 -24.80 10.79 2.09
C ARG A 135 -25.95 9.78 2.07
N ASN A 136 -25.65 8.56 1.65
CA ASN A 136 -26.53 7.40 1.76
C ASN A 136 -26.67 7.03 3.25
N GLN A 137 -27.47 7.81 3.99
CA GLN A 137 -27.96 7.50 5.33
C GLN A 137 -28.98 6.36 5.20
N GLY A 138 -28.49 5.13 5.08
CA GLY A 138 -29.32 3.99 4.73
C GLY A 138 -28.89 2.69 5.36
N ARG A 139 -28.35 2.70 6.59
CA ARG A 139 -28.14 1.48 7.40
C ARG A 139 -28.41 1.71 8.88
N HIS A 140 -29.57 2.27 9.21
CA HIS A 140 -30.27 1.89 10.44
C HIS A 140 -31.40 0.94 10.04
N ARG A 141 -31.12 -0.36 10.16
CA ARG A 141 -32.18 -1.36 10.24
C ARG A 141 -32.23 -1.78 11.70
N GLY A 142 -33.19 -1.21 12.43
CA GLY A 142 -33.58 -1.72 13.72
C GLY A 142 -34.00 -3.18 13.59
N ASN A 143 -33.70 -3.95 14.62
CA ASN A 143 -34.50 -5.13 14.90
C ASN A 143 -34.81 -5.17 16.40
N THR A 144 -36.06 -4.84 16.68
CA THR A 144 -36.82 -5.20 17.86
C THR A 144 -37.05 -6.71 17.87
N ASN A 145 -36.68 -7.37 18.96
CA ASN A 145 -37.53 -8.28 19.74
C ASN A 145 -36.81 -8.65 21.03
#